data_AF-A0A959C248-F1
#
_entry.id   AF-A0A959C248-F1
#
_cell.length_a   1.000
_cell.length_b   1.000
_cell.length_c   1.000
_cell.angle_alpha   90.00
_cell.angle_beta   90.00
_cell.angle_gamma   90.00
#
_symmetry.space_group_name_H-M   'P 1'
#
loop_
_entity.id
_entity.type
_entity.pdbx_description
1 polymer ?
#
loop_
_entity_poly.entity_id
_entity_poly.type
_entity_poly.pdbx_seq_one_letter_code
_entity_poly.pdbx_strand_id
1 'polypeptide(L)'
;GEGDPVPSPLGRAREGLKSFGYQTADPIAYRWLKEFAKQQKDNPTDAEKALWQNLRGKALEGYKFRRQHIIDRFIADFICLKERLIIEVDGGIHQSPDVKLNDEERTRRLNELGYQVLRVTNEEVLGNMDGVLSSIIAKLEAQSEPTPSPLEELEGRLTAPAVAPPPPSGGTGGGDYIGAFAVTAGIGIEPHIRRFEEQHDDYHAILLKALADRLAEALAERLHERVRREFWGYATDETLDNEALIAEKYHGIRPAPGYPACPEHTEKRTLWQMLDVETNTGMLLTESCAMYPAASISGWYFSHPEARYFGLGQIGKDQVEDYAERKGMSIAEVEKWLAPVLNYDA
;
A
#
# COMPACT_ATOMS: atom_id res chain seq x y z
N GLY A 1 1.40 19.98 59.38
CA GLY A 1 0.76 21.03 58.60
C GLY A 1 1.16 20.81 57.17
N GLU A 2 0.44 19.90 56.51
CA GLU A 2 0.62 19.57 55.10
C GLU A 2 -0.03 20.69 54.28
N GLY A 3 0.71 21.23 53.32
CA GLY A 3 0.21 22.26 52.41
C GLY A 3 -0.46 21.61 51.21
N ASP A 4 -1.74 21.90 51.02
CA ASP A 4 -2.55 21.41 49.90
C ASP A 4 -2.02 21.92 48.55
N PRO A 5 -1.92 21.05 47.53
CA PRO A 5 -1.57 21.46 46.18
C PRO A 5 -2.78 22.06 45.43
N VAL A 6 -2.51 23.18 44.75
CA VAL A 6 -3.40 23.92 43.86
C VAL A 6 -3.90 23.02 42.71
N PRO A 7 -5.20 23.06 42.35
CA PRO A 7 -5.78 22.11 41.40
C PRO A 7 -5.36 22.39 39.95
N SER A 8 -5.03 21.30 39.25
CA SER A 8 -4.72 21.26 37.82
C SER A 8 -5.92 21.68 36.95
N PRO A 9 -5.71 22.35 35.79
CA PRO A 9 -6.78 22.87 34.92
C PRO A 9 -7.61 21.80 34.18
N LEU A 10 -7.41 20.52 34.47
CA LEU A 10 -8.04 19.40 33.76
C LEU A 10 -9.53 19.16 34.10
N GLY A 11 -10.16 20.07 34.85
CA GLY A 11 -11.54 19.92 35.33
C GLY A 11 -12.66 20.29 34.35
N ARG A 12 -12.38 20.88 33.18
CA ARG A 12 -13.44 21.31 32.24
C ARG A 12 -13.06 21.14 30.78
N ALA A 13 -12.98 19.88 30.33
CA ALA A 13 -13.22 19.54 28.93
C ALA A 13 -13.74 18.09 28.79
N ARG A 14 -14.51 17.61 29.78
CA ARG A 14 -15.42 16.48 29.58
C ARG A 14 -16.69 17.03 28.96
N GLU A 15 -16.69 17.19 27.64
CA GLU A 15 -17.92 17.07 26.84
C GLU A 15 -17.60 17.21 25.35
N GLY A 16 -17.74 16.10 24.63
CA GLY A 16 -18.13 16.12 23.23
C GLY A 16 -17.01 16.17 22.19
N LEU A 17 -16.25 15.09 22.02
CA LEU A 17 -15.58 14.81 20.75
C LEU A 17 -16.05 13.47 20.20
N LYS A 18 -17.11 13.54 19.40
CA LYS A 18 -17.60 12.45 18.55
C LYS A 18 -16.56 12.20 17.45
N SER A 19 -15.66 11.24 17.64
CA SER A 19 -14.70 10.81 16.62
C SER A 19 -15.36 9.81 15.66
N PHE A 20 -15.76 10.27 14.49
CA PHE A 20 -15.96 9.36 13.36
C PHE A 20 -15.59 10.08 12.08
N GLY A 21 -14.48 9.70 11.45
CA GLY A 21 -14.54 9.67 9.99
C GLY A 21 -13.31 9.55 9.12
N TYR A 22 -12.10 9.50 9.66
CA TYR A 22 -10.90 9.52 8.79
C TYR A 22 -9.83 8.47 9.14
N GLN A 23 -10.09 7.60 10.13
CA GLN A 23 -9.07 6.71 10.72
C GLN A 23 -8.99 5.30 10.10
N THR A 24 -9.74 5.02 9.05
CA THR A 24 -9.80 3.66 8.48
C THR A 24 -8.93 3.47 7.24
N ALA A 25 -8.35 4.52 6.67
CA ALA A 25 -7.63 4.46 5.40
C ALA A 25 -6.11 4.48 5.59
N ASP A 26 -5.39 3.74 4.76
CA ASP A 26 -3.93 3.88 4.61
C ASP A 26 -3.62 5.33 4.16
N PRO A 27 -2.82 6.11 4.91
CA PRO A 27 -2.62 7.54 4.61
C PRO A 27 -1.99 7.85 3.25
N ILE A 28 -1.27 6.90 2.65
CA ILE A 28 -0.63 7.02 1.34
C ILE A 28 -1.66 6.71 0.26
N ALA A 29 -2.39 5.60 0.39
CA ALA A 29 -3.49 5.24 -0.51
C ALA A 29 -4.63 6.27 -0.43
N TYR A 30 -4.86 6.87 0.73
CA TYR A 30 -5.93 7.84 0.97
C TYR A 30 -5.83 9.06 0.04
N ARG A 31 -4.63 9.54 -0.31
CA ARG A 31 -4.50 10.68 -1.24
C ARG A 31 -5.05 10.36 -2.63
N TRP A 32 -4.81 9.15 -3.10
CA TRP A 32 -5.24 8.67 -4.42
C TRP A 32 -6.69 8.17 -4.41
N LEU A 33 -7.03 7.30 -3.44
CA LEU A 33 -8.36 6.74 -3.26
C LEU A 33 -9.41 7.80 -2.93
N LYS A 34 -9.01 8.95 -2.36
CA LYS A 34 -9.95 10.05 -2.08
C LYS A 34 -10.53 10.65 -3.36
N GLU A 35 -9.75 10.76 -4.43
CA GLU A 35 -10.23 11.26 -5.72
C GLU A 35 -11.14 10.23 -6.40
N PHE A 36 -10.77 8.94 -6.37
CA PHE A 36 -11.61 7.85 -6.87
C PHE A 36 -12.92 7.70 -6.08
N ALA A 37 -12.86 7.71 -4.75
CA ALA A 37 -14.05 7.65 -3.90
C ALA A 37 -14.95 8.87 -4.09
N LYS A 38 -14.38 10.05 -4.41
CA LYS A 38 -15.15 11.23 -4.79
C LYS A 38 -15.81 11.04 -6.15
N GLN A 39 -15.08 10.55 -7.15
CA GLN A 39 -15.61 10.26 -8.48
C GLN A 39 -16.74 9.22 -8.44
N GLN A 40 -16.62 8.18 -7.63
CA GLN A 40 -17.67 7.17 -7.42
C GLN A 40 -18.88 7.74 -6.67
N LYS A 41 -18.68 8.66 -5.70
CA LYS A 41 -19.79 9.39 -5.06
C LYS A 41 -20.58 10.25 -6.03
N ASP A 42 -19.88 10.81 -7.02
CA ASP A 42 -20.43 11.73 -8.02
C ASP A 42 -21.05 10.96 -9.20
N ASN A 43 -20.59 9.73 -9.49
CA ASN A 43 -21.08 8.87 -10.57
C ASN A 43 -21.53 7.47 -10.08
N PRO A 44 -22.52 7.37 -9.16
CA PRO A 44 -23.00 6.07 -8.70
C PRO A 44 -23.84 5.36 -9.77
N THR A 45 -23.85 4.03 -9.72
CA THR A 45 -24.79 3.17 -10.46
C THR A 45 -26.23 3.39 -9.99
N ASP A 46 -27.21 2.96 -10.79
CA ASP A 46 -28.62 3.10 -10.43
C ASP A 46 -29.01 2.25 -9.22
N ALA A 47 -28.38 1.09 -9.04
CA ALA A 47 -28.50 0.26 -7.85
C ALA A 47 -27.94 0.96 -6.60
N GLU A 48 -26.73 1.50 -6.66
CA GLU A 48 -26.16 2.27 -5.54
C GLU A 48 -26.99 3.51 -5.20
N LYS A 49 -27.52 4.22 -6.21
CA LYS A 49 -28.45 5.34 -5.98
C LYS A 49 -29.69 4.89 -5.22
N ALA A 50 -30.31 3.78 -5.64
CA ALA A 50 -31.50 3.24 -5.03
C ALA A 50 -31.26 2.77 -3.59
N LEU A 51 -30.17 2.02 -3.35
CA LEU A 51 -29.81 1.55 -2.01
C LEU A 51 -29.46 2.72 -1.09
N TRP A 52 -28.75 3.75 -1.58
CA TRP A 52 -28.40 4.92 -0.78
C TRP A 52 -29.63 5.70 -0.28
N GLN A 53 -30.73 5.75 -1.03
CA GLN A 53 -31.97 6.41 -0.55
C GLN A 53 -32.53 5.75 0.71
N ASN A 54 -32.35 4.44 0.86
CA ASN A 54 -32.82 3.65 2.00
C ASN A 54 -31.84 3.61 3.17
N LEU A 55 -30.54 3.86 2.92
CA LEU A 55 -29.50 3.86 3.96
C LEU A 55 -29.19 5.25 4.53
N ARG A 56 -29.39 6.32 3.75
CA ARG A 56 -28.99 7.68 4.14
C ARG A 56 -29.80 8.20 5.33
N GLY A 57 -29.19 9.09 6.10
CA GLY A 57 -29.89 9.79 7.18
C GLY A 57 -30.35 8.91 8.35
N LYS A 58 -29.78 7.69 8.49
CA LYS A 58 -30.19 6.68 9.46
C LYS A 58 -31.59 6.09 9.22
N ALA A 59 -32.02 6.06 7.96
CA ALA A 59 -33.33 5.55 7.58
C ALA A 59 -33.51 4.05 7.89
N LEU A 60 -32.43 3.26 7.83
CA LEU A 60 -32.46 1.84 8.22
C LEU A 60 -32.25 1.70 9.73
N GLU A 61 -33.34 1.66 10.49
CA GLU A 61 -33.42 1.37 11.93
C GLU A 61 -32.46 2.18 12.83
N GLY A 62 -32.09 3.39 12.41
CA GLY A 62 -31.17 4.24 13.17
C GLY A 62 -29.68 4.00 12.92
N TYR A 63 -29.31 2.99 12.12
CA TYR A 63 -27.91 2.69 11.78
C TYR A 63 -27.31 3.74 10.85
N LYS A 64 -26.06 4.14 11.12
CA LYS A 64 -25.38 5.20 10.36
C LYS A 64 -24.49 4.60 9.28
N PHE A 65 -24.97 4.68 8.04
CA PHE A 65 -24.21 4.31 6.86
C PHE A 65 -23.45 5.49 6.25
N ARG A 66 -22.30 5.16 5.65
CA ARG A 66 -21.53 6.03 4.75
C ARG A 66 -21.43 5.35 3.41
N ARG A 67 -21.41 6.14 2.35
CA ARG A 67 -21.13 5.65 0.99
C ARG A 67 -19.68 5.91 0.60
N GLN A 68 -19.12 5.02 -0.22
CA GLN A 68 -17.83 5.16 -0.87
C GLN A 68 -16.74 5.58 0.13
N HIS A 69 -16.57 4.71 1.13
CA HIS A 69 -15.74 4.96 2.32
C HIS A 69 -14.48 4.13 2.24
N ILE A 70 -13.34 4.78 2.46
CA ILE A 70 -12.03 4.16 2.29
C ILE A 70 -11.65 3.40 3.55
N ILE A 71 -11.26 2.14 3.39
CA ILE A 71 -10.84 1.22 4.45
C ILE A 71 -9.59 0.49 3.97
N ASP A 72 -8.51 0.60 4.73
CA ASP A 72 -7.16 0.19 4.34
C ASP A 72 -6.83 0.77 2.95
N ARG A 73 -6.77 -0.10 1.94
CA ARG A 73 -6.48 0.24 0.54
C ARG A 73 -7.69 0.08 -0.39
N PHE A 74 -8.89 -0.12 0.17
CA PHE A 74 -10.12 -0.41 -0.55
C PHE A 74 -11.15 0.72 -0.38
N ILE A 75 -12.07 0.83 -1.34
CA ILE A 75 -13.24 1.70 -1.24
C ILE A 75 -14.45 0.78 -1.10
N ALA A 76 -15.14 0.88 0.03
CA ALA A 76 -16.40 0.17 0.27
C ALA A 76 -17.58 1.01 -0.21
N ASP A 77 -18.49 0.42 -1.00
CA ASP A 77 -19.66 1.12 -1.54
C ASP A 77 -20.54 1.68 -0.43
N PHE A 78 -20.85 0.87 0.59
CA PHE A 78 -21.46 1.33 1.82
C PHE A 78 -20.81 0.70 3.06
N ILE A 79 -20.81 1.44 4.17
CA ILE A 79 -20.32 0.95 5.46
C ILE A 79 -21.10 1.50 6.64
N CYS A 80 -21.43 0.62 7.57
CA CYS A 80 -21.78 0.96 8.95
C CYS A 80 -20.54 0.80 9.84
N LEU A 81 -19.85 1.91 10.13
CA LEU A 81 -18.59 1.88 10.89
C LEU A 81 -18.76 1.33 12.31
N LYS A 82 -19.88 1.64 12.97
CA LYS A 82 -20.13 1.24 14.36
C LYS A 82 -20.24 -0.28 14.48
N GLU A 83 -20.97 -0.89 13.54
CA GLU A 83 -21.25 -2.33 13.52
C GLU A 83 -20.32 -3.07 12.53
N ARG A 84 -19.21 -2.44 12.13
CA ARG A 84 -18.19 -2.98 11.20
C ARG A 84 -18.76 -3.79 10.01
N LEU A 85 -19.84 -3.31 9.42
CA LEU A 85 -20.49 -3.98 8.28
C LEU A 85 -20.24 -3.18 7.00
N ILE A 86 -19.66 -3.85 6.01
CA ILE A 86 -19.46 -3.37 4.64
C ILE A 86 -20.53 -3.98 3.75
N ILE A 87 -21.09 -3.17 2.85
CA ILE A 87 -21.99 -3.62 1.79
C ILE A 87 -21.36 -3.23 0.45
N GLU A 88 -21.14 -4.21 -0.42
CA GLU A 88 -20.62 -4.03 -1.78
C GLU A 88 -21.76 -4.32 -2.77
N VAL A 89 -21.99 -3.43 -3.74
CA VAL A 89 -23.03 -3.56 -4.76
C VAL A 89 -22.36 -3.95 -6.07
N ASP A 90 -22.36 -5.25 -6.39
CA ASP A 90 -21.67 -5.77 -7.56
C ASP A 90 -22.45 -5.46 -8.87
N GLY A 91 -21.73 -4.85 -9.83
CA GLY A 91 -22.18 -4.66 -11.20
C GLY A 91 -21.78 -5.81 -12.12
N GLY A 92 -22.33 -7.01 -11.91
CA GLY A 92 -22.15 -8.17 -12.80
C GLY A 92 -20.76 -8.83 -12.71
N ILE A 93 -20.69 -9.98 -12.07
CA ILE A 93 -19.44 -10.72 -11.81
C ILE A 93 -18.97 -11.47 -13.07
N HIS A 94 -17.81 -11.12 -13.62
CA HIS A 94 -17.12 -11.99 -14.57
C HIS A 94 -16.43 -13.15 -13.81
N GLN A 95 -16.82 -14.39 -14.17
CA GLN A 95 -16.36 -15.64 -13.54
C GLN A 95 -14.94 -16.07 -13.95
N SER A 96 -13.97 -15.16 -13.97
CA SER A 96 -12.57 -15.59 -14.07
C SER A 96 -12.08 -16.05 -12.67
N PRO A 97 -11.28 -17.13 -12.58
CA PRO A 97 -10.70 -17.60 -11.31
C PRO A 97 -9.89 -16.51 -10.59
N ASP A 98 -9.23 -15.63 -11.35
CA ASP A 98 -8.38 -14.56 -10.83
C ASP A 98 -9.17 -13.43 -10.17
N VAL A 99 -10.38 -13.12 -10.67
CA VAL A 99 -11.30 -12.15 -10.04
C VAL A 99 -11.87 -12.71 -8.74
N LYS A 100 -12.16 -14.02 -8.68
CA LYS A 100 -12.62 -14.69 -7.44
C LYS A 100 -11.55 -14.72 -6.36
N LEU A 101 -10.29 -14.98 -6.71
CA LEU A 101 -9.17 -14.98 -5.78
C LEU A 101 -8.88 -13.58 -5.20
N ASN A 102 -8.98 -12.53 -6.02
CA ASN A 102 -8.85 -11.13 -5.60
C ASN A 102 -10.01 -10.70 -4.67
N ASP A 103 -11.23 -11.16 -4.94
CA ASP A 103 -12.40 -10.91 -4.10
C ASP A 103 -12.34 -11.64 -2.75
N GLU A 104 -11.82 -12.87 -2.74
CA GLU A 104 -11.59 -13.65 -1.52
C GLU A 104 -10.46 -13.07 -0.67
N GLU A 105 -9.37 -12.58 -1.28
CA GLU A 105 -8.27 -11.91 -0.58
C GLU A 105 -8.71 -10.56 0.00
N ARG A 106 -9.44 -9.75 -0.79
CA ARG A 106 -10.06 -8.50 -0.30
C ARG A 106 -10.99 -8.77 0.87
N THR A 107 -11.86 -9.77 0.75
CA THR A 107 -12.80 -10.14 1.82
C THR A 107 -12.05 -10.66 3.04
N ARG A 108 -11.00 -11.48 2.86
CA ARG A 108 -10.14 -11.96 3.95
C ARG A 108 -9.48 -10.82 4.68
N ARG A 109 -8.88 -9.86 3.96
CA ARG A 109 -8.24 -8.68 4.55
C ARG A 109 -9.22 -7.80 5.31
N LEU A 110 -10.42 -7.58 4.76
CA LEU A 110 -11.47 -6.84 5.45
C LEU A 110 -11.95 -7.57 6.70
N ASN A 111 -12.06 -8.91 6.65
CA ASN A 111 -12.38 -9.75 7.81
C ASN A 111 -11.27 -9.71 8.89
N GLU A 112 -10.00 -9.74 8.51
CA GLU A 112 -8.86 -9.59 9.43
C GLU A 112 -8.88 -8.22 10.14
N LEU A 113 -9.32 -7.17 9.44
CA LEU A 113 -9.55 -5.84 10.02
C LEU A 113 -10.83 -5.77 10.88
N GLY A 114 -11.55 -6.89 11.01
CA GLY A 114 -12.74 -7.04 11.82
C GLY A 114 -14.03 -6.57 11.14
N TYR A 115 -14.02 -6.33 9.84
CA TYR A 115 -15.21 -5.98 9.06
C TYR A 115 -15.87 -7.23 8.48
N GLN A 116 -17.20 -7.28 8.52
CA GLN A 116 -17.95 -8.26 7.72
C GLN A 116 -18.34 -7.64 6.39
N VAL A 117 -18.25 -8.42 5.32
CA VAL A 117 -18.62 -7.98 3.96
C VAL A 117 -19.91 -8.69 3.53
N LEU A 118 -20.92 -7.91 3.14
CA LEU A 118 -22.15 -8.36 2.50
C LEU A 118 -22.15 -7.90 1.04
N ARG A 119 -22.21 -8.84 0.10
CA ARG A 119 -22.31 -8.54 -1.34
C ARG A 119 -23.76 -8.65 -1.78
N VAL A 120 -24.22 -7.69 -2.59
CA VAL A 120 -25.55 -7.68 -3.20
C VAL A 120 -25.41 -7.31 -4.68
N THR A 121 -26.18 -7.91 -5.57
CA THR A 121 -26.09 -7.58 -7.00
C THR A 121 -26.97 -6.39 -7.37
N ASN A 122 -26.67 -5.76 -8.50
CA ASN A 122 -27.53 -4.72 -9.08
C ASN A 122 -28.98 -5.18 -9.27
N GLU A 123 -29.19 -6.41 -9.75
CA GLU A 123 -30.52 -6.98 -9.97
C GLU A 123 -31.28 -7.19 -8.65
N GLU A 124 -30.59 -7.62 -7.58
CA GLU A 124 -31.20 -7.79 -6.27
C GLU A 124 -31.61 -6.44 -5.68
N VAL A 125 -30.76 -5.43 -5.78
CA VAL A 125 -31.06 -4.08 -5.29
C VAL A 125 -32.22 -3.45 -6.05
N LEU A 126 -32.25 -3.57 -7.38
CA LEU A 126 -33.30 -2.97 -8.21
C LEU A 126 -34.60 -3.79 -8.24
N GLY A 127 -34.52 -5.10 -8.09
CA GLY A 127 -35.65 -6.03 -8.19
C GLY A 127 -36.26 -6.47 -6.85
N ASN A 128 -35.50 -6.41 -5.75
CA ASN A 128 -35.93 -6.87 -4.42
C ASN A 128 -35.28 -6.07 -3.27
N MET A 129 -35.52 -4.75 -3.25
CA MET A 129 -34.98 -3.85 -2.22
C MET A 129 -35.31 -4.32 -0.79
N ASP A 130 -36.55 -4.75 -0.52
CA ASP A 130 -36.97 -5.17 0.83
C ASP A 130 -36.19 -6.40 1.32
N GLY A 131 -35.89 -7.35 0.43
CA GLY A 131 -35.05 -8.51 0.74
C GLY A 131 -33.60 -8.13 1.03
N VAL A 132 -33.05 -7.16 0.29
CA VAL A 132 -31.70 -6.61 0.53
C VAL A 132 -31.64 -5.93 1.89
N LEU A 133 -32.61 -5.07 2.22
CA LEU A 133 -32.67 -4.39 3.52
C LEU A 133 -32.81 -5.39 4.69
N SER A 134 -33.63 -6.42 4.52
CA SER A 134 -33.79 -7.49 5.52
C SER A 134 -32.48 -8.24 5.76
N SER A 135 -31.70 -8.50 4.70
CA SER A 135 -30.40 -9.17 4.78
C SER A 135 -29.36 -8.31 5.50
N ILE A 136 -29.38 -6.99 5.27
CA ILE A 136 -28.51 -6.03 5.97
C ILE A 136 -28.84 -6.02 7.47
N ILE A 137 -30.13 -5.93 7.85
CA ILE A 137 -30.56 -5.93 9.24
C ILE A 137 -30.12 -7.21 9.95
N ALA A 138 -30.38 -8.37 9.35
CA ALA A 138 -29.98 -9.66 9.93
C ALA A 138 -28.47 -9.74 10.19
N LYS A 139 -27.64 -9.15 9.32
CA LYS A 139 -26.18 -9.12 9.48
C LYS A 139 -25.73 -8.15 10.59
N LEU A 140 -26.42 -7.03 10.75
CA LEU A 140 -26.17 -6.07 11.82
C LEU A 140 -26.50 -6.66 13.20
N GLU A 141 -27.62 -7.39 13.31
CA GLU A 141 -28.08 -7.97 14.60
C GLU A 141 -27.19 -9.13 15.08
N ALA A 142 -26.62 -9.90 14.14
CA ALA A 142 -25.77 -11.05 14.44
C ALA A 142 -24.41 -10.72 15.11
N GLN A 143 -24.00 -9.44 15.19
CA GLN A 143 -22.70 -9.01 15.75
C GLN A 143 -22.71 -8.68 17.26
N SER A 144 -23.78 -9.04 17.98
CA SER A 144 -23.96 -8.64 19.37
C SER A 144 -23.19 -9.46 20.43
N GLU A 145 -22.25 -10.35 20.07
CA GLU A 145 -21.46 -11.15 21.04
C GLU A 145 -19.93 -11.06 20.84
N PRO A 146 -19.11 -11.03 21.93
CA PRO A 146 -17.68 -10.73 21.86
C PRO A 146 -16.77 -11.98 21.80
N THR A 147 -15.71 -11.94 20.97
CA THR A 147 -14.68 -13.01 20.86
C THR A 147 -13.26 -12.44 21.08
N PRO A 148 -12.33 -13.14 21.77
CA PRO A 148 -11.03 -12.59 22.18
C PRO A 148 -9.90 -12.74 21.14
N SER A 149 -8.81 -11.98 21.36
CA SER A 149 -7.68 -11.73 20.45
C SER A 149 -6.58 -12.81 20.48
N PRO A 150 -5.95 -13.17 19.34
CA PRO A 150 -4.81 -14.07 19.26
C PRO A 150 -3.47 -13.31 19.40
N LEU A 151 -2.86 -13.41 20.58
CA LEU A 151 -1.48 -13.03 20.86
C LEU A 151 -0.89 -14.16 21.70
N GLU A 152 -0.13 -15.07 21.08
CA GLU A 152 0.83 -16.01 21.70
C GLU A 152 1.23 -17.06 20.63
N GLU A 153 2.22 -16.75 19.78
CA GLU A 153 3.11 -17.72 19.08
C GLU A 153 3.92 -17.00 17.98
N LEU A 154 5.04 -16.36 18.34
CA LEU A 154 6.16 -16.10 17.41
C LEU A 154 7.39 -15.53 18.15
N GLU A 155 7.98 -16.34 19.03
CA GLU A 155 9.35 -16.13 19.51
C GLU A 155 10.20 -17.34 19.11
N GLY A 156 11.15 -17.14 18.19
CA GLY A 156 12.23 -18.10 17.96
C GLY A 156 12.69 -18.24 16.50
N ARG A 157 13.62 -17.36 16.08
CA ARG A 157 14.91 -17.70 15.43
C ARG A 157 15.48 -16.51 14.65
N LEU A 158 16.59 -15.97 15.14
CA LEU A 158 17.54 -15.16 14.39
C LEU A 158 18.94 -15.72 14.65
N THR A 159 19.65 -16.19 13.62
CA THR A 159 21.13 -16.18 13.59
C THR A 159 21.71 -16.22 12.17
N ALA A 160 22.63 -15.26 11.94
CA ALA A 160 23.84 -15.23 11.10
C ALA A 160 23.77 -14.88 9.58
N PRO A 161 24.77 -14.13 9.04
CA PRO A 161 24.72 -13.48 7.72
C PRO A 161 25.41 -14.30 6.61
N ALA A 162 24.95 -14.12 5.36
CA ALA A 162 25.64 -14.63 4.17
C ALA A 162 26.71 -13.63 3.70
N VAL A 163 27.93 -14.12 3.45
CA VAL A 163 29.05 -13.39 2.86
C VAL A 163 28.94 -13.46 1.34
N ALA A 164 28.94 -12.30 0.66
CA ALA A 164 28.95 -12.23 -0.81
C ALA A 164 30.33 -12.63 -1.40
N PRO A 165 30.39 -13.29 -2.57
CA PRO A 165 31.65 -13.64 -3.22
C PRO A 165 32.33 -12.41 -3.84
N PRO A 166 33.67 -12.41 -4.01
CA PRO A 166 34.40 -11.32 -4.66
C PRO A 166 34.17 -11.32 -6.18
N PRO A 167 34.24 -10.15 -6.85
CA PRO A 167 34.08 -10.07 -8.30
C PRO A 167 35.26 -10.74 -9.03
N PRO A 168 35.02 -11.44 -10.16
CA PRO A 168 36.09 -11.98 -10.97
C PRO A 168 36.87 -10.86 -11.68
N SER A 169 38.19 -10.90 -11.52
CA SER A 169 39.14 -10.01 -12.17
C SER A 169 39.24 -10.26 -13.68
N GLY A 170 38.95 -9.22 -14.47
CA GLY A 170 39.54 -8.90 -15.77
C GLY A 170 39.72 -10.05 -16.78
N GLY A 171 38.77 -10.16 -17.72
CA GLY A 171 38.91 -10.93 -18.96
C GLY A 171 38.46 -10.09 -20.16
N THR A 172 39.29 -10.01 -21.18
CA THR A 172 39.21 -9.12 -22.35
C THR A 172 38.10 -9.50 -23.35
N GLY A 173 36.86 -9.27 -22.93
CA GLY A 173 35.60 -9.39 -23.68
C GLY A 173 34.42 -9.00 -22.78
N GLY A 174 34.59 -7.90 -22.05
CA GLY A 174 34.08 -7.69 -20.68
C GLY A 174 32.59 -7.96 -20.48
N GLY A 175 32.28 -8.85 -19.53
CA GLY A 175 30.92 -9.02 -19.03
C GLY A 175 30.45 -7.76 -18.30
N ASP A 176 29.23 -7.33 -18.61
CA ASP A 176 28.54 -6.27 -17.89
C ASP A 176 27.80 -6.84 -16.67
N TYR A 177 27.41 -5.98 -15.73
CA TYR A 177 26.74 -6.36 -14.49
C TYR A 177 25.57 -5.43 -14.20
N ILE A 178 24.58 -5.95 -13.48
CA ILE A 178 23.45 -5.18 -12.93
C ILE A 178 23.31 -5.53 -11.45
N GLY A 179 22.99 -4.54 -10.63
CA GLY A 179 22.66 -4.74 -9.22
C GLY A 179 21.17 -4.52 -8.96
N ALA A 180 20.70 -5.00 -7.82
CA ALA A 180 19.37 -4.69 -7.31
C ALA A 180 19.38 -4.60 -5.79
N PHE A 181 18.43 -3.89 -5.20
CA PHE A 181 18.27 -3.78 -3.76
C PHE A 181 16.81 -3.68 -3.34
N ALA A 182 16.54 -4.08 -2.10
CA ALA A 182 15.31 -3.78 -1.36
C ALA A 182 15.69 -3.46 0.10
N VAL A 183 15.20 -2.34 0.62
CA VAL A 183 15.48 -1.87 1.99
C VAL A 183 14.22 -1.39 2.67
N THR A 184 14.17 -1.52 4.00
CA THR A 184 13.07 -1.00 4.83
C THR A 184 13.57 -0.53 6.18
N ALA A 185 12.86 0.42 6.78
CA ALA A 185 13.03 0.84 8.17
C ALA A 185 11.72 0.75 8.97
N GLY A 186 10.70 0.07 8.43
CA GLY A 186 9.35 0.02 9.00
C GLY A 186 8.99 -1.27 9.72
N ILE A 187 9.89 -2.25 9.85
CA ILE A 187 9.55 -3.54 10.46
C ILE A 187 9.22 -3.35 11.95
N GLY A 188 8.04 -3.80 12.37
CA GLY A 188 7.59 -3.72 13.76
C GLY A 188 7.20 -2.30 14.21
N ILE A 189 6.90 -1.41 13.26
CA ILE A 189 6.49 -0.03 13.57
C ILE A 189 5.05 0.04 14.13
N GLU A 190 4.23 -0.97 13.84
CA GLU A 190 2.79 -0.98 14.11
C GLU A 190 2.44 -0.90 15.59
N PRO A 191 3.06 -1.66 16.52
CA PRO A 191 2.79 -1.55 17.95
C PRO A 191 3.09 -0.16 18.50
N HIS A 192 4.11 0.52 17.96
CA HIS A 192 4.48 1.86 18.39
C HIS A 192 3.51 2.92 17.88
N ILE A 193 3.09 2.81 16.62
CA ILE A 193 2.03 3.66 16.05
C ILE A 193 0.76 3.48 16.86
N ARG A 194 0.34 2.23 17.10
CA ARG A 194 -0.85 1.91 17.88
C ARG A 194 -0.79 2.49 19.29
N ARG A 195 0.35 2.36 19.97
CA ARG A 195 0.57 2.95 21.31
C ARG A 195 0.37 4.47 21.30
N PHE A 196 0.82 5.18 20.27
CA PHE A 196 0.61 6.63 20.15
C PHE A 196 -0.85 6.95 19.83
N GLU A 197 -1.48 6.22 18.91
CA GLU A 197 -2.88 6.41 18.53
C GLU A 197 -3.85 6.14 19.69
N GLU A 198 -3.59 5.11 20.51
CA GLU A 198 -4.33 4.79 21.74
C GLU A 198 -4.24 5.89 22.81
N GLN A 199 -3.13 6.65 22.79
CA GLN A 199 -2.93 7.81 23.66
C GLN A 199 -3.46 9.11 23.03
N HIS A 200 -4.11 9.04 21.87
CA HIS A 200 -4.53 10.18 21.07
C HIS A 200 -3.37 11.13 20.71
N ASP A 201 -2.17 10.58 20.57
CA ASP A 201 -0.94 11.28 20.21
C ASP A 201 -0.67 11.17 18.71
N ASP A 202 -1.54 11.79 17.92
CA ASP A 202 -1.46 11.78 16.46
C ASP A 202 -0.12 12.37 15.95
N TYR A 203 0.44 13.34 16.69
CA TYR A 203 1.72 13.97 16.34
C TYR A 203 2.85 12.95 16.33
N HIS A 204 3.03 12.18 17.41
CA HIS A 204 4.11 11.21 17.47
C HIS A 204 3.86 9.99 16.57
N ALA A 205 2.60 9.61 16.34
CA ALA A 205 2.27 8.59 15.35
C ALA A 205 2.70 9.01 13.93
N ILE A 206 2.42 10.26 13.53
CA ILE A 206 2.84 10.80 12.23
C ILE A 206 4.35 10.99 12.18
N LEU A 207 4.96 11.51 13.24
CA LEU A 207 6.40 11.72 13.33
C LEU A 207 7.17 10.40 13.19
N LEU A 208 6.70 9.33 13.84
CA LEU A 208 7.30 8.00 13.72
C LEU A 208 7.24 7.47 12.29
N LYS A 209 6.09 7.58 11.62
CA LYS A 209 5.94 7.20 10.19
C LYS A 209 6.91 8.01 9.31
N ALA A 210 6.97 9.33 9.51
CA ALA A 210 7.87 10.21 8.76
C ALA A 210 9.36 9.87 9.00
N LEU A 211 9.74 9.56 10.24
CA LEU A 211 11.11 9.14 10.57
C LEU A 211 11.46 7.80 9.90
N ALA A 212 10.54 6.83 9.92
CA ALA A 212 10.76 5.55 9.23
C ALA A 212 10.98 5.76 7.72
N ASP A 213 10.20 6.62 7.08
CA ASP A 213 10.40 6.97 5.67
C ASP A 213 11.78 7.61 5.43
N ARG A 214 12.21 8.55 6.28
CA ARG A 214 13.55 9.16 6.16
C ARG A 214 14.67 8.16 6.37
N LEU A 215 14.49 7.19 7.27
CA LEU A 215 15.47 6.13 7.52
C LEU A 215 15.55 5.14 6.35
N ALA A 216 14.43 4.80 5.71
CA ALA A 216 14.42 3.94 4.52
C ALA A 216 15.20 4.59 3.35
N GLU A 217 14.99 5.89 3.12
CA GLU A 217 15.74 6.69 2.13
C GLU A 217 17.23 6.76 2.46
N ALA A 218 17.57 7.06 3.71
CA ALA A 218 18.96 7.10 4.16
C ALA A 218 19.66 5.74 4.00
N LEU A 219 18.93 4.64 4.23
CA LEU A 219 19.46 3.29 4.03
C LEU A 219 19.66 2.96 2.54
N ALA A 220 18.76 3.39 1.66
CA ALA A 220 18.94 3.25 0.22
C ALA A 220 20.18 4.03 -0.28
N GLU A 221 20.37 5.26 0.18
CA GLU A 221 21.55 6.08 -0.15
C GLU A 221 22.84 5.43 0.36
N ARG A 222 22.85 5.02 1.63
CA ARG A 222 24.02 4.37 2.26
C ARG A 222 24.35 3.05 1.59
N LEU A 223 23.35 2.24 1.24
CA LEU A 223 23.58 0.98 0.54
C LEU A 223 24.14 1.24 -0.86
N HIS A 224 23.61 2.22 -1.59
CA HIS A 224 24.14 2.60 -2.90
C HIS A 224 25.61 3.04 -2.80
N GLU A 225 25.95 3.91 -1.84
CA GLU A 225 27.34 4.31 -1.57
C GLU A 225 28.25 3.10 -1.35
N ARG A 226 27.82 2.13 -0.52
CA ARG A 226 28.57 0.89 -0.29
C ARG A 226 28.65 0.01 -1.54
N VAL A 227 27.63 -0.01 -2.39
CA VAL A 227 27.70 -0.72 -3.68
C VAL A 227 28.76 -0.10 -4.57
N ARG A 228 28.80 1.23 -4.70
CA ARG A 228 29.82 1.91 -5.51
C ARG A 228 31.24 1.68 -4.99
N ARG A 229 31.42 1.70 -3.67
CA ARG A 229 32.73 1.68 -3.00
C ARG A 229 33.24 0.29 -2.64
N GLU A 230 32.35 -0.61 -2.21
CA GLU A 230 32.71 -1.89 -1.56
C GLU A 230 32.23 -3.10 -2.37
N PHE A 231 30.95 -3.18 -2.73
CA PHE A 231 30.37 -4.41 -3.29
C PHE A 231 30.59 -4.55 -4.80
N TRP A 232 30.33 -3.47 -5.56
CA TRP A 232 30.66 -3.37 -6.97
C TRP A 232 32.05 -2.76 -7.16
N GLY A 233 32.38 -1.74 -6.36
CA GLY A 233 33.76 -1.25 -6.22
C GLY A 233 34.30 -0.49 -7.44
N TYR A 234 33.44 0.18 -8.21
CA TYR A 234 33.87 1.03 -9.34
C TYR A 234 34.25 2.46 -8.92
N ALA A 235 34.04 2.85 -7.66
CA ALA A 235 34.40 4.16 -7.11
C ALA A 235 34.98 4.03 -5.69
N THR A 236 36.05 3.24 -5.53
CA THR A 236 36.62 2.90 -4.22
C THR A 236 37.21 4.09 -3.45
N ASP A 237 37.62 5.15 -4.16
CA ASP A 237 38.19 6.40 -3.65
C ASP A 237 37.15 7.53 -3.45
N GLU A 238 35.86 7.24 -3.65
CA GLU A 238 34.77 8.20 -3.44
C GLU A 238 34.75 8.74 -1.99
N THR A 239 34.70 10.07 -1.87
CA THR A 239 34.73 10.81 -0.59
C THR A 239 33.69 11.94 -0.59
N LEU A 240 32.44 11.59 -0.93
CA LEU A 240 31.33 12.56 -0.97
C LEU A 240 30.79 12.84 0.43
N ASP A 241 30.42 14.10 0.68
CA ASP A 241 29.60 14.47 1.83
C ASP A 241 28.11 14.25 1.54
N ASN A 242 27.26 14.42 2.55
CA ASN A 242 25.82 14.18 2.42
C ASN A 242 25.16 15.12 1.40
N GLU A 243 25.60 16.38 1.29
CA GLU A 243 25.07 17.32 0.31
C GLU A 243 25.41 16.91 -1.13
N ALA A 244 26.63 16.42 -1.35
CA ALA A 244 27.03 15.88 -2.64
C ALA A 244 26.32 14.57 -2.99
N LEU A 245 26.00 13.72 -2.00
CA LEU A 245 25.16 12.53 -2.20
C LEU A 245 23.73 12.92 -2.60
N ILE A 246 23.10 13.88 -1.90
CA ILE A 246 21.75 14.39 -2.24
C ILE A 246 21.75 15.02 -3.64
N ALA A 247 22.81 15.73 -4.00
CA ALA A 247 23.00 16.30 -5.34
C ALA A 247 23.44 15.28 -6.40
N GLU A 248 23.47 13.98 -6.06
CA GLU A 248 23.79 12.86 -6.94
C GLU A 248 25.15 12.99 -7.66
N LYS A 249 26.16 13.56 -6.98
CA LYS A 249 27.50 13.81 -7.55
C LYS A 249 28.40 12.56 -7.66
N TYR A 250 27.80 11.38 -7.74
CA TYR A 250 28.48 10.10 -7.91
C TYR A 250 28.26 9.54 -9.33
N HIS A 251 29.05 8.55 -9.72
CA HIS A 251 28.81 7.80 -10.96
C HIS A 251 27.75 6.71 -10.73
N GLY A 252 26.95 6.43 -11.76
CA GLY A 252 25.90 5.42 -11.73
C GLY A 252 24.57 5.94 -11.18
N ILE A 253 23.52 5.14 -11.36
CA ILE A 253 22.15 5.47 -10.95
C ILE A 253 21.47 4.28 -10.25
N ARG A 254 20.43 4.58 -9.48
CA ARG A 254 19.63 3.58 -8.75
C ARG A 254 18.11 3.64 -9.08
N PRO A 255 17.68 3.36 -10.32
CA PRO A 255 16.29 3.54 -10.73
C PRO A 255 15.34 2.55 -10.06
N ALA A 256 14.20 3.06 -9.58
CA ALA A 256 13.20 2.30 -8.85
C ALA A 256 11.93 2.11 -9.70
N PRO A 257 11.43 0.88 -9.89
CA PRO A 257 10.20 0.63 -10.66
C PRO A 257 9.00 1.45 -10.16
N GLY A 258 8.31 2.13 -11.08
CA GLY A 258 7.24 3.09 -10.83
C GLY A 258 7.66 4.56 -10.96
N TYR A 259 8.97 4.84 -11.06
CA TYR A 259 9.46 6.18 -11.40
C TYR A 259 9.44 6.42 -12.91
N PRO A 260 9.47 7.68 -13.38
CA PRO A 260 9.36 8.01 -14.80
C PRO A 260 10.36 7.30 -15.73
N ALA A 261 11.55 6.94 -15.24
CA ALA A 261 12.56 6.20 -16.01
C ALA A 261 12.26 4.72 -16.20
N CYS A 262 11.43 4.14 -15.33
CA CYS A 262 11.00 2.75 -15.36
C CYS A 262 9.60 2.63 -14.74
N PRO A 263 8.55 3.14 -15.40
CA PRO A 263 7.22 3.33 -14.81
C PRO A 263 6.45 2.02 -14.57
N GLU A 264 6.92 0.91 -15.12
CA GLU A 264 6.26 -0.39 -15.01
C GLU A 264 6.48 -1.00 -13.62
N HIS A 265 5.40 -1.16 -12.85
CA HIS A 265 5.49 -1.55 -11.44
C HIS A 265 5.79 -3.05 -11.25
N THR A 266 5.42 -3.92 -12.19
CA THR A 266 5.56 -5.38 -12.04
C THR A 266 7.01 -5.86 -12.10
N GLU A 267 7.95 -5.07 -12.60
CA GLU A 267 9.40 -5.35 -12.49
C GLU A 267 9.88 -5.50 -11.02
N LYS A 268 9.12 -5.01 -10.03
CA LYS A 268 9.41 -5.34 -8.63
C LYS A 268 9.30 -6.84 -8.36
N ARG A 269 8.45 -7.58 -9.07
CA ARG A 269 8.33 -9.04 -8.91
C ARG A 269 9.63 -9.74 -9.31
N THR A 270 10.24 -9.31 -10.42
CA THR A 270 11.56 -9.79 -10.87
C THR A 270 12.62 -9.53 -9.79
N LEU A 271 12.66 -8.31 -9.25
CA LEU A 271 13.57 -7.93 -8.18
C LEU A 271 13.33 -8.76 -6.90
N TRP A 272 12.07 -8.95 -6.52
CA TRP A 272 11.68 -9.73 -5.34
C TRP A 272 12.18 -11.17 -5.41
N GLN A 273 11.98 -11.80 -6.58
CA GLN A 273 12.45 -13.15 -6.83
C GLN A 273 13.97 -13.24 -6.87
N MET A 274 14.64 -12.30 -7.55
CA MET A 274 16.09 -12.30 -7.72
C MET A 274 16.83 -12.19 -6.39
N LEU A 275 16.32 -11.37 -5.46
CA LEU A 275 16.96 -11.11 -4.17
C LEU A 275 16.39 -11.95 -3.03
N ASP A 276 15.37 -12.77 -3.28
CA ASP A 276 14.62 -13.49 -2.25
C ASP A 276 14.23 -12.56 -1.08
N VAL A 277 13.60 -11.43 -1.44
CA VAL A 277 13.42 -10.27 -0.55
C VAL A 277 12.61 -10.64 0.69
N GLU A 278 11.52 -11.39 0.52
CA GLU A 278 10.64 -11.79 1.63
C GLU A 278 11.40 -12.59 2.68
N THR A 279 12.17 -13.59 2.25
CA THR A 279 12.97 -14.43 3.15
C THR A 279 14.07 -13.64 3.84
N ASN A 280 14.77 -12.78 3.10
CA ASN A 280 15.96 -12.08 3.60
C ASN A 280 15.65 -10.86 4.47
N THR A 281 14.46 -10.27 4.32
CA THR A 281 14.13 -8.98 4.96
C THR A 281 12.79 -8.96 5.68
N GLY A 282 11.88 -9.89 5.38
CA GLY A 282 10.48 -9.83 5.82
C GLY A 282 9.64 -8.79 5.08
N MET A 283 10.19 -8.10 4.07
CA MET A 283 9.44 -7.15 3.25
C MET A 283 8.54 -7.90 2.26
N LEU A 284 7.28 -7.50 2.17
CA LEU A 284 6.28 -8.11 1.30
C LEU A 284 6.03 -7.24 0.06
N LEU A 285 5.62 -7.88 -1.03
CA LEU A 285 5.13 -7.22 -2.23
C LEU A 285 3.65 -7.54 -2.43
N THR A 286 2.80 -6.52 -2.51
CA THR A 286 1.38 -6.74 -2.83
C THR A 286 1.19 -7.08 -4.30
N GLU A 287 0.00 -7.56 -4.67
CA GLU A 287 -0.34 -7.83 -6.08
C GLU A 287 -0.20 -6.60 -6.97
N SER A 288 -0.56 -5.42 -6.42
CA SER A 288 -0.37 -4.10 -7.04
C SER A 288 1.09 -3.63 -7.08
N CYS A 289 2.04 -4.47 -6.64
CA CYS A 289 3.47 -4.20 -6.54
C CYS A 289 3.80 -2.99 -5.64
N ALA A 290 3.02 -2.82 -4.57
CA ALA A 290 3.36 -1.94 -3.46
C ALA A 290 4.15 -2.73 -2.41
N MET A 291 5.14 -2.08 -1.80
CA MET A 291 6.01 -2.72 -0.81
C MET A 291 5.40 -2.56 0.60
N TYR A 292 5.62 -3.56 1.45
CA TYR A 292 5.34 -3.48 2.87
C TYR A 292 6.58 -3.90 3.66
N PRO A 293 6.99 -3.19 4.74
CA PRO A 293 6.39 -1.97 5.30
C PRO A 293 6.34 -0.79 4.31
N ALA A 294 5.50 0.21 4.56
CA ALA A 294 5.36 1.36 3.66
C ALA A 294 6.68 2.16 3.51
N ALA A 295 7.44 2.26 4.61
CA ALA A 295 8.78 2.84 4.65
C ALA A 295 9.81 1.88 4.02
N SER A 296 9.71 1.67 2.71
CA SER A 296 10.54 0.75 1.94
C SER A 296 10.91 1.30 0.56
N ILE A 297 12.08 0.89 0.07
CA ILE A 297 12.60 1.29 -1.25
C ILE A 297 13.21 0.07 -1.92
N SER A 298 12.94 -0.12 -3.20
CA SER A 298 13.62 -1.10 -4.04
C SER A 298 13.97 -0.52 -5.40
N GLY A 299 15.01 -1.06 -6.02
CA GLY A 299 15.43 -0.63 -7.33
C GLY A 299 16.64 -1.37 -7.86
N TRP A 300 17.11 -0.91 -9.01
CA TRP A 300 18.27 -1.44 -9.71
C TRP A 300 19.51 -0.61 -9.42
N TYR A 301 20.69 -1.11 -9.76
CA TYR A 301 21.94 -0.34 -9.83
C TYR A 301 22.52 -0.45 -11.23
N PHE A 302 22.88 0.70 -11.81
CA PHE A 302 23.63 0.81 -13.06
C PHE A 302 24.94 1.56 -12.79
N SER A 303 26.06 1.03 -13.28
CA SER A 303 27.40 1.60 -13.07
C SER A 303 27.92 2.43 -14.24
N HIS A 304 27.25 2.37 -15.41
CA HIS A 304 27.73 3.06 -16.60
C HIS A 304 27.83 4.58 -16.35
N PRO A 305 28.97 5.23 -16.67
CA PRO A 305 29.20 6.63 -16.30
C PRO A 305 28.26 7.62 -16.98
N GLU A 306 27.67 7.26 -18.12
CA GLU A 306 26.67 8.08 -18.81
C GLU A 306 25.21 7.75 -18.43
N ALA A 307 24.99 6.79 -17.53
CA ALA A 307 23.66 6.46 -17.07
C ALA A 307 23.04 7.67 -16.34
N ARG A 308 21.80 8.00 -16.69
CA ARG A 308 21.08 9.15 -16.16
C ARG A 308 19.59 8.86 -16.08
N TYR A 309 18.90 9.51 -15.15
CA TYR A 309 17.45 9.49 -15.11
C TYR A 309 16.87 10.28 -16.29
N PHE A 310 16.00 9.64 -17.07
CA PHE A 310 15.19 10.28 -18.10
C PHE A 310 13.77 9.74 -18.02
N GLY A 311 12.76 10.57 -18.27
CA GLY A 311 11.39 10.07 -18.36
C GLY A 311 11.21 9.27 -19.64
N LEU A 312 10.54 8.11 -19.55
CA LEU A 312 10.21 7.27 -20.71
C LEU A 312 9.42 8.05 -21.77
N GLY A 313 8.58 9.00 -21.34
CA GLY A 313 7.67 9.71 -22.21
C GLY A 313 6.40 8.90 -22.44
N GLN A 314 5.83 9.02 -23.63
CA GLN A 314 4.63 8.28 -24.04
C GLN A 314 5.02 7.18 -25.04
N ILE A 315 4.42 6.00 -24.93
CA ILE A 315 4.71 4.82 -25.75
C ILE A 315 3.55 4.50 -26.70
N GLY A 316 3.91 3.96 -27.87
CA GLY A 316 2.97 3.50 -28.89
C GLY A 316 2.48 2.08 -28.66
N LYS A 317 1.41 1.71 -29.39
CA LYS A 317 0.83 0.37 -29.33
C LYS A 317 1.80 -0.72 -29.80
N ASP A 318 2.64 -0.43 -30.78
CA ASP A 318 3.71 -1.31 -31.25
C ASP A 318 4.68 -1.70 -30.11
N GLN A 319 5.08 -0.73 -29.28
CA GLN A 319 5.94 -0.98 -28.14
C GLN A 319 5.22 -1.76 -27.02
N VAL A 320 3.92 -1.54 -26.83
CA VAL A 320 3.09 -2.29 -25.89
C VAL A 320 2.99 -3.76 -26.30
N GLU A 321 2.74 -4.03 -27.58
CA GLU A 321 2.66 -5.39 -28.14
C GLU A 321 3.98 -6.14 -27.97
N ASP A 322 5.11 -5.50 -28.31
CA ASP A 322 6.46 -6.04 -28.12
C ASP A 322 6.80 -6.27 -26.63
N TYR A 323 6.37 -5.38 -25.74
CA TYR A 323 6.56 -5.57 -24.29
C TYR A 323 5.69 -6.70 -23.72
N ALA A 324 4.45 -6.83 -24.17
CA ALA A 324 3.55 -7.91 -23.79
C ALA A 324 4.12 -9.28 -24.15
N GLU A 325 4.65 -9.44 -25.36
CA GLU A 325 5.32 -10.66 -25.80
C GLU A 325 6.51 -11.02 -24.89
N ARG A 326 7.42 -10.07 -24.63
CA ARG A 326 8.60 -10.30 -23.77
C ARG A 326 8.23 -10.68 -22.34
N LYS A 327 7.15 -10.12 -21.81
CA LYS A 327 6.67 -10.38 -20.45
C LYS A 327 5.82 -11.63 -20.34
N GLY A 328 5.38 -12.20 -21.47
CA GLY A 328 4.37 -13.26 -21.48
C GLY A 328 3.03 -12.79 -20.88
N MET A 329 2.71 -11.51 -21.03
CA MET A 329 1.47 -10.89 -20.54
C MET A 329 0.53 -10.62 -21.70
N SER A 330 -0.76 -10.50 -21.43
CA SER A 330 -1.69 -9.99 -22.44
C SER A 330 -1.48 -8.49 -22.68
N ILE A 331 -1.80 -8.02 -23.89
CA ILE A 331 -1.75 -6.60 -24.24
C ILE A 331 -2.58 -5.76 -23.26
N ALA A 332 -3.79 -6.22 -22.92
CA ALA A 332 -4.68 -5.52 -21.98
C ALA A 332 -4.08 -5.40 -20.57
N GLU A 333 -3.32 -6.40 -20.10
CA GLU A 333 -2.61 -6.30 -18.82
C GLU A 333 -1.48 -5.28 -18.87
N VAL A 334 -0.69 -5.27 -19.96
CA VAL A 334 0.37 -4.27 -20.15
C VAL A 334 -0.22 -2.87 -20.22
N GLU A 335 -1.31 -2.68 -20.98
CA GLU A 335 -2.04 -1.42 -21.07
C GLU A 335 -2.52 -0.94 -19.70
N LYS A 336 -3.03 -1.85 -18.86
CA LYS A 336 -3.41 -1.53 -17.48
C LYS A 336 -2.24 -1.02 -16.64
N TRP A 337 -1.08 -1.68 -16.71
CA TRP A 337 0.10 -1.28 -15.91
C TRP A 337 0.81 -0.05 -16.44
N LEU A 338 0.76 0.18 -17.76
CA LEU A 338 1.40 1.30 -18.44
C LEU A 338 0.42 2.41 -18.82
N ALA A 339 -0.83 2.36 -18.34
CA ALA A 339 -1.86 3.35 -18.65
C ALA A 339 -1.40 4.83 -18.56
N PRO A 340 -0.57 5.24 -17.56
CA PRO A 340 -0.11 6.63 -17.48
C PRO A 340 0.81 7.10 -18.62
N VAL A 341 1.35 6.18 -19.41
CA VAL A 341 2.34 6.45 -20.47
C VAL A 341 1.88 6.02 -21.86
N LEU A 342 0.61 5.65 -22.06
CA LEU A 342 0.09 5.30 -23.39
C LEU A 342 -0.23 6.56 -24.22
N ASN A 343 0.24 6.59 -25.47
CA ASN A 343 -0.09 7.68 -26.40
C ASN A 343 -1.37 7.45 -27.23
N TYR A 344 -2.15 6.43 -26.90
CA TYR A 344 -3.34 6.00 -27.63
C TYR A 344 -4.44 5.57 -26.66
N ASP A 345 -5.68 5.56 -27.15
CA ASP A 345 -6.83 5.07 -26.39
C ASP A 345 -6.87 3.53 -26.43
N ALA A 346 -6.69 2.91 -25.26
CA ALA A 346 -6.68 1.46 -25.06
C ALA A 346 -8.07 0.89 -24.78
#